data_AF-A0A943IM63-F1
#
_entry.id   AF-A0A943IM63-F1
#
_cell.length_a   1.000
_cell.length_b   1.000
_cell.length_c   1.000
_cell.angle_alpha   90.00
_cell.angle_beta   90.00
_cell.angle_gamma   90.00
#
_symmetry.space_group_name_H-M   'P 1'
#
loop_
_entity.id
_entity.type
_entity.pdbx_description
1 polymer ?
#
loop_
_entity_poly.entity_id
_entity_poly.type
_entity_poly.pdbx_seq_one_letter_code
_entity_poly.pdbx_strand_id
1 'polypeptide(L)'
;MNKKRFLTLLLAGVLSLGLAACSGGDERGSSSTGDQSSSSTAEEPSSGTENSSKVEGFTLDTPTTADEAAEYFKQALLAGNVDAIQKVTSCTYEDWDDVTFDSIEYQTIAQDPVSSRYQFTFTVSQSDCETFPTGTYERIVEVTNVTDYSETPVVTMLYDKSWNYYELFPYDMEQPGYDVYSQMKRFVDFMGNMAFASPSELTEEQMVEYAMVTIFDDYNGERELYSVDEVSKMVETLFGVSGVDASKTKFYNEEEGGCEMLGRGGMWYYTWTSPAVQDASTGRYTLDITFYSDPLRTIKKKSMRYTLEPNGDHYKFISAVEI
;
A
#
# COMPACT_ATOMS: atom_id res chain seq x y z
N MET A 1 19.74 24.54 27.47
CA MET A 1 18.38 25.09 27.32
C MET A 1 18.24 25.67 25.91
N ASN A 2 17.49 24.99 25.03
CA ASN A 2 16.42 25.58 24.20
C ASN A 2 15.83 24.49 23.31
N LYS A 3 14.83 23.80 23.89
CA LYS A 3 13.88 22.92 23.22
C LYS A 3 12.97 23.80 22.35
N LYS A 4 13.18 23.91 21.03
CA LYS A 4 12.20 24.51 20.09
C LYS A 4 12.46 24.34 18.58
N ARG A 5 13.24 23.34 18.12
CA ARG A 5 13.49 23.12 16.68
C ARG A 5 13.54 21.64 16.27
N PHE A 6 12.54 20.86 16.65
CA PHE A 6 12.48 19.43 16.26
C PHE A 6 11.12 19.01 15.67
N LEU A 7 10.38 19.94 15.06
CA LEU A 7 9.06 19.64 14.52
C LEU A 7 8.78 20.45 13.24
N THR A 8 9.58 20.23 12.19
CA THR A 8 9.29 20.77 10.84
C THR A 8 10.02 19.97 9.75
N LEU A 9 9.77 18.66 9.66
CA LEU A 9 10.28 17.81 8.55
C LEU A 9 9.28 16.69 8.21
N LEU A 10 8.02 17.07 8.02
CA LEU A 10 6.94 16.17 7.59
C LEU A 10 6.07 16.76 6.46
N LEU A 11 6.58 17.79 5.76
CA LEU A 11 5.87 18.41 4.63
C LEU A 11 6.85 18.65 3.48
N ALA A 12 6.97 17.66 2.60
CA ALA A 12 7.35 17.84 1.19
C ALA A 12 7.07 16.53 0.43
N GLY A 13 5.81 16.36 0.03
CA GLY A 13 5.34 15.20 -0.73
C GLY A 13 3.82 15.19 -0.90
N VAL A 14 3.23 16.33 -1.26
CA VAL A 14 1.77 16.49 -1.41
C VAL A 14 1.44 17.07 -2.80
N LEU A 15 0.42 16.46 -3.42
CA LEU A 15 -0.43 16.85 -4.59
C LEU A 15 -0.15 16.20 -5.96
N SER A 16 -1.02 15.27 -6.40
CA SER A 16 -2.19 15.60 -7.26
C SER A 16 -3.06 14.38 -7.70
N LEU A 17 -4.35 14.46 -7.35
CA LEU A 17 -5.63 13.97 -7.91
C LEU A 17 -5.78 12.74 -8.84
N GLY A 18 -6.82 11.95 -8.54
CA GLY A 18 -7.55 11.05 -9.46
C GLY A 18 -8.80 10.42 -8.83
N LEU A 19 -9.88 11.19 -8.63
CA LEU A 19 -11.21 10.68 -8.25
C LEU A 19 -11.85 9.94 -9.44
N ALA A 20 -12.12 8.64 -9.30
CA ALA A 20 -13.14 7.97 -10.10
C ALA A 20 -14.48 8.07 -9.37
N ALA A 21 -15.37 8.89 -9.94
CA ALA A 21 -16.74 9.03 -9.52
C ALA A 21 -17.57 7.80 -9.92
N CYS A 22 -18.39 7.29 -8.99
CA CYS A 22 -19.64 6.64 -9.35
C CYS A 22 -20.79 7.48 -8.78
N SER A 23 -21.43 8.24 -9.68
CA SER A 23 -22.57 9.10 -9.41
C SER A 23 -23.90 8.36 -9.56
N GLY A 24 -24.90 8.79 -8.80
CA GLY A 24 -26.33 8.68 -9.13
C GLY A 24 -27.16 8.15 -7.96
N GLY A 25 -28.21 8.81 -7.46
CA GLY A 25 -28.87 10.04 -7.90
C GLY A 25 -29.85 10.56 -6.82
N ASP A 26 -30.35 11.76 -7.08
CA ASP A 26 -31.24 12.57 -6.25
C ASP A 26 -32.57 11.90 -5.86
N GLU A 27 -33.15 12.26 -4.71
CA GLU A 27 -34.45 12.95 -4.65
C GLU A 27 -34.66 13.69 -3.31
N ARG A 28 -35.37 14.82 -3.41
CA ARG A 28 -35.70 15.83 -2.39
C ARG A 28 -36.84 15.38 -1.46
N GLY A 29 -36.91 15.95 -0.25
CA GLY A 29 -38.20 16.44 0.27
C GLY A 29 -38.47 16.36 1.79
N SER A 30 -38.47 17.54 2.42
CA SER A 30 -39.40 18.03 3.46
C SER A 30 -39.44 17.45 4.90
N SER A 31 -39.18 18.41 5.81
CA SER A 31 -39.56 18.61 7.21
C SER A 31 -40.73 17.82 7.82
N SER A 32 -40.61 17.43 9.10
CA SER A 32 -41.34 18.06 10.23
C SER A 32 -40.97 17.46 11.61
N THR A 33 -41.21 18.30 12.61
CA THR A 33 -41.10 18.22 14.09
C THR A 33 -41.82 17.07 14.79
N GLY A 34 -41.34 16.65 15.98
CA GLY A 34 -42.19 15.97 16.98
C GLY A 34 -41.47 15.25 18.15
N ASP A 35 -41.28 15.98 19.25
CA ASP A 35 -41.31 15.64 20.69
C ASP A 35 -40.97 14.24 21.27
N GLN A 36 -40.02 14.30 22.24
CA GLN A 36 -40.04 13.79 23.64
C GLN A 36 -40.62 12.40 24.00
N SER A 37 -39.79 11.53 24.62
CA SER A 37 -39.84 11.24 26.08
C SER A 37 -39.12 9.94 26.47
N SER A 38 -38.47 10.01 27.63
CA SER A 38 -37.66 9.01 28.34
C SER A 38 -38.48 7.90 29.03
N SER A 39 -37.85 6.75 29.33
CA SER A 39 -37.92 6.07 30.65
C SER A 39 -37.04 4.82 30.69
N SER A 40 -36.49 4.55 31.88
CA SER A 40 -35.36 3.70 32.22
C SER A 40 -35.73 2.36 32.89
N THR A 41 -34.70 1.50 32.96
CA THR A 41 -34.28 0.57 34.06
C THR A 41 -34.74 -0.92 34.13
N ALA A 42 -33.73 -1.79 33.97
CA ALA A 42 -33.23 -2.85 34.89
C ALA A 42 -33.57 -4.35 34.64
N GLU A 43 -32.50 -5.13 34.33
CA GLU A 43 -32.00 -6.47 34.81
C GLU A 43 -33.00 -7.62 35.13
N GLU A 44 -32.76 -8.94 34.99
CA GLU A 44 -31.75 -9.93 34.50
C GLU A 44 -32.51 -11.32 34.58
N PRO A 45 -31.91 -12.52 34.48
CA PRO A 45 -31.04 -13.15 33.48
C PRO A 45 -31.73 -14.40 32.85
N SER A 46 -31.31 -14.87 31.68
CA SER A 46 -31.68 -16.24 31.25
C SER A 46 -30.63 -16.86 30.34
N SER A 47 -30.09 -17.97 30.84
CA SER A 47 -29.31 -18.98 30.13
C SER A 47 -29.96 -19.38 28.79
N GLY A 48 -29.18 -19.41 27.72
CA GLY A 48 -29.60 -19.93 26.42
C GLY A 48 -28.42 -20.10 25.48
N THR A 49 -28.16 -21.35 25.12
CA THR A 49 -27.17 -21.83 24.14
C THR A 49 -27.38 -21.23 22.75
N GLU A 50 -26.26 -21.00 22.08
CA GLU A 50 -26.00 -20.76 20.65
C GLU A 50 -27.19 -20.82 19.69
N ASN A 51 -27.37 -19.74 18.94
CA ASN A 51 -27.90 -19.81 17.59
C ASN A 51 -27.11 -18.81 16.74
N SER A 52 -26.38 -19.32 15.75
CA SER A 52 -25.85 -18.53 14.64
C SER A 52 -27.02 -17.96 13.86
N SER A 53 -27.42 -16.75 14.23
CA SER A 53 -28.34 -15.92 13.48
C SER A 53 -27.52 -14.77 12.91
N LYS A 54 -27.46 -14.69 11.57
CA LYS A 54 -27.01 -13.50 10.84
C LYS A 54 -27.63 -12.28 11.53
N VAL A 55 -26.80 -11.45 12.17
CA VAL A 55 -27.25 -10.37 13.05
C VAL A 55 -27.99 -9.33 12.20
N GLU A 56 -29.32 -9.38 12.18
CA GLU A 56 -30.15 -8.35 11.58
C GLU A 56 -30.00 -7.06 12.42
N GLY A 57 -29.47 -6.00 11.80
CA GLY A 57 -29.33 -4.67 12.44
C GLY A 57 -27.92 -4.26 12.81
N PHE A 58 -26.92 -4.60 12.00
CA PHE A 58 -25.55 -4.15 12.21
C PHE A 58 -25.38 -2.65 11.89
N THR A 59 -25.43 -1.81 12.93
CA THR A 59 -24.95 -0.42 12.88
C THR A 59 -23.89 -0.22 13.96
N LEU A 60 -22.63 -0.40 13.60
CA LEU A 60 -21.53 0.15 14.39
C LEU A 60 -21.26 1.59 13.96
N ASP A 61 -21.02 2.46 14.94
CA ASP A 61 -20.54 3.81 14.70
C ASP A 61 -19.22 3.77 13.91
N THR A 62 -18.91 4.88 13.24
CA THR A 62 -17.63 5.01 12.54
C THR A 62 -16.49 4.91 13.56
N PRO A 63 -15.53 3.99 13.38
CA PRO A 63 -14.45 3.81 14.34
C PRO A 63 -13.58 5.06 14.43
N THR A 64 -13.16 5.40 15.65
CA THR A 64 -12.29 6.54 15.95
C THR A 64 -10.91 6.13 16.47
N THR A 65 -10.76 4.84 16.82
CA THR A 65 -9.49 4.24 17.25
C THR A 65 -9.19 2.96 16.46
N ALA A 66 -7.93 2.53 16.41
CA ALA A 66 -7.60 1.25 15.77
C ALA A 66 -8.29 0.05 16.43
N ASP A 67 -8.48 0.07 17.76
CA ASP A 67 -9.17 -1.01 18.47
C ASP A 67 -10.64 -1.09 18.06
N GLU A 68 -11.31 0.06 17.94
CA GLU A 68 -12.68 0.13 17.40
C GLU A 68 -12.75 -0.34 15.96
N ALA A 69 -11.77 0.01 15.11
CA ALA A 69 -11.73 -0.44 13.72
C ALA A 69 -11.47 -1.95 13.58
N ALA A 70 -10.62 -2.53 14.43
CA ALA A 70 -10.38 -3.97 14.47
C ALA A 70 -11.64 -4.73 14.91
N GLU A 71 -12.31 -4.28 15.97
CA GLU A 71 -13.59 -4.86 16.41
C GLU A 71 -14.66 -4.67 15.34
N TYR A 72 -14.72 -3.49 14.72
CA TYR A 72 -15.65 -3.21 13.62
C TYR A 72 -15.45 -4.20 12.47
N PHE A 73 -14.21 -4.43 12.06
CA PHE A 73 -13.88 -5.38 11.00
C PHE A 73 -14.28 -6.82 11.38
N LYS A 74 -13.98 -7.26 12.61
CA LYS A 74 -14.42 -8.56 13.15
C LYS A 74 -15.93 -8.72 13.04
N GLN A 75 -16.70 -7.75 13.54
CA GLN A 75 -18.16 -7.86 13.57
C GLN A 75 -18.78 -7.77 12.17
N ALA A 76 -18.19 -6.96 11.28
CA ALA A 76 -18.63 -6.86 9.89
C ALA A 76 -18.46 -8.19 9.13
N LEU A 77 -17.34 -8.89 9.37
CA LEU A 77 -17.10 -10.23 8.84
C LEU A 77 -18.09 -11.26 9.41
N LEU A 78 -18.31 -11.29 10.74
CA LEU A 78 -19.28 -12.19 11.38
C LEU A 78 -20.71 -11.98 10.88
N ALA A 79 -21.08 -10.74 10.54
CA ALA A 79 -22.39 -10.40 10.00
C ALA A 79 -22.54 -10.70 8.50
N GLY A 80 -21.42 -10.97 7.78
CA GLY A 80 -21.41 -11.04 6.32
C GLY A 80 -21.85 -9.72 5.69
N ASN A 81 -21.46 -8.57 6.27
CA ASN A 81 -21.87 -7.24 5.84
C ASN A 81 -20.79 -6.56 5.00
N VAL A 82 -20.90 -6.69 3.68
CA VAL A 82 -19.93 -6.15 2.70
C VAL A 82 -19.82 -4.63 2.73
N ASP A 83 -20.91 -3.91 2.96
CA ASP A 83 -20.88 -2.44 3.04
C ASP A 83 -20.08 -1.96 4.26
N ALA A 84 -20.23 -2.67 5.38
CA ALA A 84 -19.45 -2.41 6.58
C ALA A 84 -17.96 -2.75 6.37
N ILE A 85 -17.66 -3.91 5.76
CA ILE A 85 -16.28 -4.27 5.41
C ILE A 85 -15.66 -3.19 4.52
N GLN A 86 -16.39 -2.71 3.51
CA GLN A 86 -15.94 -1.63 2.63
C GLN A 86 -15.69 -0.34 3.40
N LYS A 87 -16.53 0.00 4.38
CA LYS A 87 -16.36 1.21 5.18
C LYS A 87 -15.03 1.24 5.94
N VAL A 88 -14.58 0.10 6.49
CA VAL A 88 -13.36 0.04 7.31
C VAL A 88 -12.10 -0.31 6.52
N THR A 89 -12.24 -0.77 5.28
CA THR A 89 -11.11 -1.13 4.39
C THR A 89 -10.96 -0.20 3.19
N SER A 90 -11.95 0.65 2.92
CA SER A 90 -12.06 1.49 1.72
C SER A 90 -12.10 0.71 0.40
N CYS A 91 -12.49 -0.57 0.41
CA CYS A 91 -12.56 -1.43 -0.78
C CYS A 91 -13.74 -2.41 -0.71
N THR A 92 -14.36 -2.70 -1.84
CA THR A 92 -15.42 -3.72 -1.94
C THR A 92 -14.79 -5.09 -2.19
N TYR A 93 -15.24 -6.11 -1.46
CA TYR A 93 -14.81 -7.49 -1.64
C TYR A 93 -15.98 -8.36 -2.07
N GLU A 94 -15.85 -8.95 -3.25
CA GLU A 94 -16.81 -9.93 -3.76
C GLU A 94 -16.68 -11.25 -2.99
N ASP A 95 -17.80 -11.97 -2.84
CA ASP A 95 -17.90 -13.31 -2.23
C ASP A 95 -17.57 -13.41 -0.73
N TRP A 96 -17.33 -12.28 -0.06
CA TRP A 96 -17.06 -12.27 1.39
C TRP A 96 -18.34 -12.42 2.23
N ASP A 97 -19.51 -12.09 1.67
CA ASP A 97 -20.83 -12.33 2.28
C ASP A 97 -21.27 -13.81 2.25
N ASP A 98 -20.63 -14.62 1.41
CA ASP A 98 -20.84 -16.08 1.33
C ASP A 98 -19.96 -16.87 2.31
N VAL A 99 -19.01 -16.21 2.99
CA VAL A 99 -18.17 -16.84 4.01
C VAL A 99 -18.94 -16.99 5.31
N THR A 100 -19.01 -18.23 5.82
CA THR A 100 -19.61 -18.52 7.12
C THR A 100 -18.53 -18.64 8.19
N PHE A 101 -18.41 -17.58 8.99
CA PHE A 101 -17.55 -17.56 10.17
C PHE A 101 -18.30 -18.11 11.38
N ASP A 102 -17.75 -19.15 12.02
CA ASP A 102 -18.26 -19.65 13.30
C ASP A 102 -17.81 -18.76 14.45
N SER A 103 -16.54 -18.30 14.40
CA SER A 103 -15.98 -17.35 15.36
C SER A 103 -14.79 -16.60 14.77
N ILE A 104 -14.59 -15.39 15.28
CA ILE A 104 -13.39 -14.59 15.05
C ILE A 104 -12.96 -14.04 16.39
N GLU A 105 -11.76 -14.38 16.82
CA GLU A 105 -11.15 -13.81 18.03
C GLU A 105 -9.89 -13.05 17.65
N TYR A 106 -9.53 -12.03 18.44
CA TYR A 106 -8.26 -11.35 18.21
C TYR A 106 -7.62 -10.87 19.50
N GLN A 107 -6.31 -10.66 19.41
CA GLN A 107 -5.51 -10.02 20.44
C GLN A 107 -4.58 -8.97 19.83
N THR A 108 -4.33 -7.89 20.56
CA THR A 108 -3.37 -6.87 20.17
C THR A 108 -1.94 -7.41 20.26
N ILE A 109 -1.16 -7.25 19.18
CA ILE A 109 0.27 -7.61 19.15
C ILE A 109 1.14 -6.37 19.38
N ALA A 110 0.83 -5.28 18.67
CA ALA A 110 1.59 -4.05 18.71
C ALA A 110 0.69 -2.84 18.46
N GLN A 111 0.99 -1.73 19.10
CA GLN A 111 0.35 -0.44 18.86
C GLN A 111 1.42 0.64 18.86
N ASP A 112 1.40 1.47 17.83
CA ASP A 112 2.21 2.66 17.70
C ASP A 112 1.35 3.83 17.17
N PRO A 113 1.84 5.07 17.17
CA PRO A 113 1.06 6.23 16.76
C PRO A 113 0.54 6.18 15.32
N VAL A 114 1.17 5.41 14.44
CA VAL A 114 0.85 5.31 13.01
C VAL A 114 0.01 4.07 12.71
N SER A 115 0.33 2.93 13.32
CA SER A 115 -0.27 1.64 13.04
C SER A 115 -0.55 0.82 14.29
N SER A 116 -1.47 -0.13 14.19
CA SER A 116 -1.77 -1.12 15.21
C SER A 116 -1.97 -2.47 14.55
N ARG A 117 -1.39 -3.51 15.16
CA ARG A 117 -1.37 -4.88 14.61
C ARG A 117 -2.02 -5.85 15.58
N TYR A 118 -2.89 -6.68 15.05
CA TYR A 118 -3.71 -7.62 15.79
C TYR A 118 -3.55 -9.03 15.23
N GLN A 119 -3.47 -10.03 16.10
CA GLN A 119 -3.53 -11.44 15.70
C GLN A 119 -4.99 -11.87 15.72
N PHE A 120 -5.58 -12.07 14.55
CA PHE A 120 -6.91 -12.63 14.41
C PHE A 120 -6.81 -14.16 14.28
N THR A 121 -7.69 -14.87 14.97
CA THR A 121 -7.94 -16.30 14.83
C THR A 121 -9.34 -16.46 14.24
N PHE A 122 -9.41 -16.98 13.02
CA PHE A 122 -10.66 -17.24 12.31
C PHE A 122 -11.03 -18.70 12.46
N THR A 123 -12.31 -18.99 12.67
CA THR A 123 -12.88 -20.33 12.49
C THR A 123 -13.98 -20.23 11.45
N VAL A 124 -13.76 -20.87 10.30
CA VAL A 124 -14.63 -20.79 9.12
C VAL A 124 -15.19 -22.18 8.82
N SER A 125 -16.51 -22.32 8.79
CA SER A 125 -17.18 -23.59 8.51
C SER A 125 -17.49 -23.80 7.03
N GLN A 126 -17.73 -22.72 6.28
CA GLN A 126 -18.02 -22.77 4.85
C GLN A 126 -17.44 -21.55 4.15
N SER A 127 -16.70 -21.77 3.06
CA SER A 127 -16.14 -20.70 2.23
C SER A 127 -15.64 -21.26 0.91
N ASP A 128 -15.91 -20.53 -0.17
CA ASP A 128 -15.23 -20.69 -1.47
C ASP A 128 -14.19 -19.57 -1.70
N CYS A 129 -13.98 -18.69 -0.70
CA CYS A 129 -13.03 -17.58 -0.74
C CYS A 129 -11.62 -18.02 -0.33
N GLU A 130 -10.63 -17.87 -1.22
CA GLU A 130 -9.22 -18.23 -0.92
C GLU A 130 -8.63 -17.44 0.25
N THR A 131 -9.10 -16.21 0.48
CA THR A 131 -8.65 -15.37 1.59
C THR A 131 -9.05 -15.96 2.94
N PHE A 132 -10.22 -16.57 2.98
CA PHE A 132 -10.78 -17.18 4.19
C PHE A 132 -11.10 -18.67 3.96
N PRO A 133 -10.09 -19.56 3.93
CA PRO A 133 -10.30 -20.98 3.70
C PRO A 133 -11.06 -21.62 4.87
N THR A 134 -11.81 -22.70 4.61
CA THR A 134 -12.45 -23.49 5.69
C THR A 134 -11.40 -24.02 6.69
N GLY A 135 -11.73 -23.94 7.98
CA GLY A 135 -10.89 -24.40 9.09
C GLY A 135 -10.58 -23.30 10.09
N THR A 136 -9.60 -23.56 10.96
CA THR A 136 -9.12 -22.60 11.96
C THR A 136 -7.70 -22.16 11.64
N TYR A 137 -7.46 -20.86 11.53
CA TYR A 137 -6.15 -20.30 11.18
C TYR A 137 -5.98 -18.87 11.71
N GLU A 138 -4.73 -18.42 11.74
CA GLU A 138 -4.34 -17.11 12.24
C GLU A 138 -3.98 -16.18 11.08
N ARG A 139 -4.34 -14.89 11.19
CA ARG A 139 -3.78 -13.81 10.36
C ARG A 139 -3.44 -12.61 11.23
N ILE A 140 -2.52 -11.82 10.72
CA ILE A 140 -2.24 -10.48 11.23
C ILE A 140 -3.14 -9.51 10.47
N VAL A 141 -3.84 -8.67 11.22
CA VAL A 141 -4.62 -7.55 10.70
C VAL A 141 -3.89 -6.28 11.12
N GLU A 142 -3.57 -5.43 10.15
CA GLU A 142 -3.00 -4.11 10.41
C GLU A 142 -4.04 -3.03 10.20
N VAL A 143 -4.14 -2.14 11.18
CA VAL A 143 -4.99 -0.97 11.18
C VAL A 143 -4.12 0.27 11.26
N THR A 144 -4.25 1.16 10.29
CA THR A 144 -3.55 2.44 10.29
C THR A 144 -4.40 3.49 10.99
N ASN A 145 -3.86 4.12 12.04
CA ASN A 145 -4.56 5.08 12.90
C ASN A 145 -4.83 6.43 12.22
N VAL A 146 -3.92 6.83 11.32
CA VAL A 146 -4.00 8.06 10.54
C VAL A 146 -3.36 7.78 9.20
N THR A 147 -4.10 7.99 8.13
CA THR A 147 -3.48 8.20 6.82
C THR A 147 -3.74 9.65 6.45
N ASP A 148 -2.89 10.24 5.60
CA ASP A 148 -3.18 11.55 4.99
C ASP A 148 -4.44 11.53 4.10
N TYR A 149 -5.12 10.38 4.00
CA TYR A 149 -6.18 10.05 3.06
C TYR A 149 -7.47 9.56 3.71
N SER A 150 -7.51 9.38 5.04
CA SER A 150 -8.68 8.91 5.78
C SER A 150 -8.78 9.61 7.14
N GLU A 151 -9.95 10.19 7.40
CA GLU A 151 -10.27 10.83 8.68
C GLU A 151 -10.48 9.82 9.83
N THR A 152 -10.54 8.53 9.49
CA THR A 152 -10.81 7.44 10.43
C THR A 152 -9.79 6.32 10.28
N PRO A 153 -9.52 5.54 11.34
CA PRO A 153 -8.67 4.35 11.24
C PRO A 153 -9.21 3.35 10.21
N VAL A 154 -8.31 2.78 9.43
CA VAL A 154 -8.62 1.86 8.32
C VAL A 154 -7.79 0.59 8.40
N VAL A 155 -8.39 -0.54 8.04
CA VAL A 155 -7.69 -1.82 7.91
C VAL A 155 -6.94 -1.83 6.58
N THR A 156 -5.61 -1.95 6.64
CA THR A 156 -4.72 -1.76 5.48
C THR A 156 -3.88 -2.96 5.13
N MET A 157 -3.88 -4.01 5.96
CA MET A 157 -3.23 -5.29 5.63
C MET A 157 -3.93 -6.48 6.29
N LEU A 158 -3.92 -7.61 5.59
CA LEU A 158 -4.26 -8.94 6.10
C LEU A 158 -3.19 -9.93 5.63
N TYR A 159 -2.41 -10.51 6.53
CA TYR A 159 -1.28 -11.37 6.16
C TYR A 159 -1.03 -12.52 7.14
N ASP A 160 -0.31 -13.54 6.70
CA ASP A 160 0.17 -14.60 7.59
C ASP A 160 1.46 -14.17 8.30
N LYS A 161 1.62 -14.52 9.58
CA LYS A 161 2.84 -14.21 10.35
C LYS A 161 4.09 -14.87 9.77
N SER A 162 3.94 -15.95 8.99
CA SER A 162 5.06 -16.63 8.34
C SER A 162 5.47 -15.98 7.02
N TRP A 163 4.71 -15.00 6.53
CA TRP A 163 5.06 -14.30 5.30
C TRP A 163 6.33 -13.47 5.50
N ASN A 164 7.13 -13.44 4.45
CA ASN A 164 8.42 -12.78 4.44
C ASN A 164 8.46 -11.88 3.21
N TYR A 165 8.03 -10.63 3.38
CA TYR A 165 7.96 -9.62 2.33
C TYR A 165 8.58 -8.32 2.84
N TYR A 166 9.23 -7.54 1.96
CA TYR A 166 9.88 -6.29 2.34
C TYR A 166 8.95 -5.30 3.01
N GLU A 167 7.69 -5.22 2.56
CA GLU A 167 6.66 -4.33 3.12
C GLU A 167 6.23 -4.70 4.55
N LEU A 168 6.60 -5.88 5.06
CA LEU A 168 6.30 -6.31 6.44
C LEU A 168 7.43 -6.03 7.43
N PHE A 169 8.62 -5.66 6.95
CA PHE A 169 9.77 -5.45 7.82
C PHE A 169 9.73 -4.05 8.47
N PRO A 170 10.09 -3.95 9.76
CA PRO A 170 10.37 -2.66 10.37
C PRO A 170 11.44 -1.90 9.59
N TYR A 171 11.22 -0.60 9.37
CA TYR A 171 12.14 0.27 8.62
C TYR A 171 13.57 0.32 9.21
N ASP A 172 13.74 -0.05 10.47
CA ASP A 172 15.00 -0.04 11.21
C ASP A 172 15.74 -1.40 11.19
N MET A 173 15.21 -2.41 10.50
CA MET A 173 15.87 -3.70 10.34
C MET A 173 16.62 -3.79 9.02
N GLU A 174 17.94 -3.96 9.08
CA GLU A 174 18.74 -4.32 7.90
C GLU A 174 18.29 -5.67 7.34
N GLN A 175 17.84 -5.67 6.08
CA GLN A 175 17.52 -6.88 5.32
C GLN A 175 18.51 -7.02 4.15
N PRO A 176 19.06 -8.22 3.91
CA PRO A 176 19.89 -8.46 2.72
C PRO A 176 19.14 -8.09 1.43
N GLY A 177 19.75 -7.25 0.59
CA GLY A 177 19.15 -6.80 -0.66
C GLY A 177 18.04 -5.74 -0.52
N TYR A 178 17.90 -5.12 0.65
CA TYR A 178 16.94 -4.03 0.89
C TYR A 178 17.21 -2.79 0.03
N ASP A 179 18.47 -2.49 -0.24
CA ASP A 179 18.89 -1.43 -1.15
C ASP A 179 18.42 -1.68 -2.60
N VAL A 180 18.54 -2.92 -3.08
CA VAL A 180 17.98 -3.33 -4.37
C VAL A 180 16.46 -3.19 -4.39
N TYR A 181 15.80 -3.63 -3.32
CA TYR A 181 14.37 -3.45 -3.14
C TYR A 181 13.98 -1.98 -3.15
N SER A 182 14.67 -1.13 -2.40
CA SER A 182 14.38 0.30 -2.30
C SER A 182 14.49 0.98 -3.66
N GLN A 183 15.52 0.66 -4.45
CA GLN A 183 15.67 1.23 -5.79
C GLN A 183 14.59 0.70 -6.75
N MET A 184 14.32 -0.61 -6.74
CA MET A 184 13.26 -1.22 -7.54
C MET A 184 11.88 -0.64 -7.19
N LYS A 185 11.56 -0.50 -5.91
CA LYS A 185 10.30 0.06 -5.42
C LYS A 185 10.14 1.51 -5.86
N ARG A 186 11.21 2.32 -5.77
CA ARG A 186 11.22 3.69 -6.32
C ARG A 186 10.96 3.71 -7.83
N PHE A 187 11.55 2.79 -8.59
CA PHE A 187 11.25 2.68 -10.02
C PHE A 187 9.77 2.36 -10.25
N VAL A 188 9.20 1.39 -9.52
CA VAL A 188 7.78 1.06 -9.61
C VAL A 188 6.89 2.25 -9.23
N ASP A 189 7.25 3.00 -8.19
CA ASP A 189 6.45 4.11 -7.69
C ASP A 189 6.51 5.34 -8.60
N PHE A 190 7.52 5.51 -9.45
CA PHE A 190 7.56 6.65 -10.39
C PHE A 190 7.24 6.25 -11.83
N MET A 191 7.71 5.09 -12.25
CA MET A 191 7.61 4.62 -13.62
C MET A 191 6.47 3.62 -13.83
N GLY A 192 5.84 3.16 -12.75
CA GLY A 192 4.76 2.18 -12.79
C GLY A 192 5.26 0.75 -12.94
N ASN A 193 4.35 -0.14 -13.29
CA ASN A 193 4.60 -1.58 -13.45
C ASN A 193 4.92 -1.99 -14.89
N MET A 194 5.79 -1.20 -15.56
CA MET A 194 6.18 -1.42 -16.96
C MET A 194 7.09 -2.64 -17.11
N ALA A 195 6.78 -3.49 -18.09
CA ALA A 195 7.60 -4.63 -18.44
C ALA A 195 8.59 -4.28 -19.56
N PHE A 196 9.82 -4.81 -19.45
CA PHE A 196 10.86 -4.74 -20.46
C PHE A 196 11.81 -5.94 -20.33
N ALA A 197 12.15 -6.58 -21.45
CA ALA A 197 13.12 -7.67 -21.50
C ALA A 197 14.57 -7.17 -21.39
N SER A 198 14.81 -5.94 -21.85
CA SER A 198 16.09 -5.22 -21.68
C SER A 198 15.85 -3.70 -21.69
N PRO A 199 16.75 -2.90 -21.10
CA PRO A 199 16.57 -1.45 -21.04
C PRO A 199 16.46 -0.75 -22.39
N SER A 200 16.93 -1.37 -23.48
CA SER A 200 16.76 -0.88 -24.85
C SER A 200 15.30 -0.78 -25.31
N GLU A 201 14.35 -1.41 -24.61
CA GLU A 201 12.92 -1.30 -24.89
C GLU A 201 12.29 -0.07 -24.23
N LEU A 202 12.99 0.56 -23.28
CA LEU A 202 12.55 1.81 -22.66
C LEU A 202 12.85 2.99 -23.59
N THR A 203 12.00 4.00 -23.55
CA THR A 203 12.25 5.25 -24.27
C THR A 203 13.34 6.06 -23.56
N GLU A 204 14.04 6.91 -24.30
CA GLU A 204 15.00 7.86 -23.72
C GLU A 204 14.34 8.73 -22.64
N GLU A 205 13.09 9.17 -22.86
CA GLU A 205 12.35 9.94 -21.85
C GLU A 205 12.13 9.16 -20.56
N GLN A 206 11.75 7.87 -20.62
CA GLN A 206 11.55 7.05 -19.43
C GLN A 206 12.84 6.87 -18.63
N MET A 207 13.95 6.64 -19.34
CA MET A 207 15.26 6.48 -18.70
C MET A 207 15.75 7.80 -18.08
N VAL A 208 15.62 8.91 -18.81
CA VAL A 208 16.01 10.25 -18.33
C VAL A 208 15.16 10.68 -17.13
N GLU A 209 13.85 10.45 -17.16
CA GLU A 209 12.95 10.77 -16.05
C GLU A 209 13.37 10.06 -14.76
N TYR A 210 13.56 8.74 -14.83
CA TYR A 210 13.96 7.97 -13.66
C TYR A 210 15.39 8.30 -13.18
N ALA A 211 16.31 8.61 -14.10
CA ALA A 211 17.65 9.07 -13.75
C ALA A 211 17.59 10.37 -12.94
N MET A 212 16.76 11.34 -13.32
CA MET A 212 16.57 12.57 -12.54
C MET A 212 15.92 12.32 -11.17
N VAL A 213 14.94 11.40 -11.07
CA VAL A 213 14.36 10.98 -9.79
C VAL A 213 15.43 10.40 -8.86
N THR A 214 16.34 9.61 -9.41
CA THR A 214 17.45 9.01 -8.65
C THR A 214 18.42 10.09 -8.16
N ILE A 215 18.83 11.01 -9.05
CA ILE A 215 19.71 12.13 -8.69
C ILE A 215 19.06 13.03 -7.62
N PHE A 216 17.76 13.34 -7.76
CA PHE A 216 17.02 14.13 -6.79
C PHE A 216 17.15 13.54 -5.37
N ASP A 217 16.95 12.23 -5.24
CA ASP A 217 17.06 11.53 -3.96
C ASP A 217 18.50 11.49 -3.45
N ASP A 218 19.50 11.29 -4.32
CA ASP A 218 20.92 11.31 -3.93
C ASP A 218 21.36 12.66 -3.33
N TYR A 219 20.70 13.74 -3.74
CA TYR A 219 20.89 15.10 -3.23
C TYR A 219 19.84 15.52 -2.20
N ASN A 220 19.08 14.58 -1.62
CA ASN A 220 18.03 14.84 -0.62
C ASN A 220 17.01 15.92 -1.05
N GLY A 221 16.74 16.03 -2.34
CA GLY A 221 15.82 16.99 -2.91
C GLY A 221 16.27 18.46 -2.87
N GLU A 222 17.56 18.73 -2.66
CA GLU A 222 18.09 20.10 -2.57
C GLU A 222 18.37 20.75 -3.94
N ARG A 223 18.17 20.01 -5.05
CA ARG A 223 18.40 20.48 -6.42
C ARG A 223 17.21 20.13 -7.31
N GLU A 224 16.89 21.03 -8.23
CA GLU A 224 15.80 20.86 -9.21
C GLU A 224 16.28 21.01 -10.67
N LEU A 225 17.52 21.47 -10.87
CA LEU A 225 18.18 21.61 -12.17
C LEU A 225 19.46 20.75 -12.23
N TYR A 226 19.55 19.90 -13.26
CA TYR A 226 20.63 18.93 -13.46
C TYR A 226 21.35 19.19 -14.77
N SER A 227 22.66 18.92 -14.81
CA SER A 227 23.38 19.05 -16.08
C SER A 227 23.03 17.89 -17.01
N VAL A 228 23.04 18.12 -18.33
CA VAL A 228 22.79 17.08 -19.34
C VAL A 228 23.76 15.90 -19.17
N ASP A 229 25.04 16.18 -18.88
CA ASP A 229 26.07 15.16 -18.68
C ASP A 229 25.80 14.30 -17.43
N GLU A 230 25.37 14.93 -16.33
CA GLU A 230 25.02 14.23 -15.08
C GLU A 230 23.86 13.26 -15.28
N VAL A 231 22.80 13.73 -15.95
CA VAL A 231 21.61 12.90 -16.24
C VAL A 231 21.95 11.79 -17.22
N SER A 232 22.67 12.08 -18.30
CA SER A 232 23.06 11.09 -19.31
C SER A 232 23.98 10.01 -18.71
N LYS A 233 24.89 10.39 -17.80
CA LYS A 233 25.72 9.43 -17.05
C LYS A 233 24.88 8.58 -16.10
N MET A 234 23.90 9.16 -15.41
CA MET A 234 23.01 8.41 -14.54
C MET A 234 22.15 7.40 -15.32
N VAL A 235 21.72 7.75 -16.54
CA VAL A 235 21.06 6.79 -17.45
C VAL A 235 21.99 5.60 -17.76
N GLU A 236 23.26 5.85 -18.08
CA GLU A 236 24.23 4.78 -18.31
C GLU A 236 24.44 3.92 -17.04
N THR A 237 24.49 4.55 -15.86
CA THR A 237 24.58 3.84 -14.58
C THR A 237 23.38 2.93 -14.32
N LEU A 238 22.16 3.43 -14.51
CA LEU A 238 20.94 2.73 -14.14
C LEU A 238 20.47 1.73 -15.21
N PHE A 239 20.80 1.95 -16.48
CA PHE A 239 20.26 1.17 -17.60
C PHE A 239 21.33 0.57 -18.51
N GLY A 240 22.60 0.98 -18.39
CA GLY A 240 23.68 0.51 -19.26
C GLY A 240 23.54 0.96 -20.71
N VAL A 241 22.71 1.98 -20.97
CA VAL A 241 22.47 2.53 -22.30
C VAL A 241 23.33 3.78 -22.47
N SER A 242 24.39 3.67 -23.26
CA SER A 242 25.28 4.78 -23.60
C SER A 242 24.70 5.64 -24.73
N GLY A 243 25.02 6.94 -24.74
CA GLY A 243 24.70 7.83 -25.85
C GLY A 243 23.29 8.42 -25.83
N VAL A 244 22.54 8.21 -24.74
CA VAL A 244 21.33 8.98 -24.46
C VAL A 244 21.72 10.44 -24.26
N ASP A 245 21.03 11.34 -24.95
CA ASP A 245 21.28 12.77 -24.90
C ASP A 245 20.09 13.46 -24.24
N ALA A 246 20.22 13.75 -22.93
CA ALA A 246 19.12 14.33 -22.16
C ALA A 246 18.65 15.69 -22.70
N SER A 247 19.49 16.42 -23.46
CA SER A 247 19.12 17.70 -24.09
C SER A 247 18.05 17.58 -25.18
N LYS A 248 17.82 16.36 -25.70
CA LYS A 248 16.80 16.08 -26.71
C LYS A 248 15.46 15.66 -26.13
N THR A 249 15.36 15.54 -24.81
CA THR A 249 14.13 15.15 -24.13
C THR A 249 13.32 16.38 -23.71
N LYS A 250 12.03 16.18 -23.44
CA LYS A 250 11.14 17.23 -22.91
C LYS A 250 11.58 17.83 -21.57
N PHE A 251 12.52 17.19 -20.88
CA PHE A 251 13.01 17.62 -19.57
C PHE A 251 14.10 18.70 -19.68
N TYR A 252 14.67 18.92 -20.86
CA TYR A 252 15.68 19.94 -21.05
C TYR A 252 15.06 21.34 -21.15
N ASN A 253 15.51 22.24 -20.28
CA ASN A 253 15.22 23.65 -20.33
C ASN A 253 16.37 24.38 -21.03
N GLU A 254 16.12 24.86 -22.25
CA GLU A 254 17.11 25.61 -23.05
C GLU A 254 17.53 26.94 -22.39
N GLU A 255 16.63 27.59 -21.65
CA GLU A 255 16.89 28.89 -21.02
C GLU A 255 17.83 28.75 -19.82
N GLU A 256 17.63 27.70 -19.01
CA GLU A 256 18.45 27.41 -17.83
C GLU A 256 19.68 26.54 -18.15
N GLY A 257 19.70 25.90 -19.32
CA GLY A 257 20.83 25.09 -19.79
C GLY A 257 20.98 23.76 -19.03
N GLY A 258 19.86 23.19 -18.56
CA GLY A 258 19.86 21.95 -17.77
C GLY A 258 18.54 21.17 -17.89
N CYS A 259 18.50 20.01 -17.28
CA CYS A 259 17.31 19.16 -17.20
C CYS A 259 16.56 19.42 -15.90
N GLU A 260 15.25 19.60 -16.00
CA GLU A 260 14.33 19.84 -14.89
C GLU A 260 13.34 18.70 -14.75
N MET A 261 13.05 18.34 -13.50
CA MET A 261 12.05 17.31 -13.21
C MET A 261 10.64 17.88 -13.37
N LEU A 262 9.95 17.48 -14.45
CA LEU A 262 8.56 17.85 -14.68
C LEU A 262 7.67 16.90 -13.87
N GLY A 263 7.29 17.33 -12.67
CA GLY A 263 6.60 16.50 -11.67
C GLY A 263 5.45 15.65 -12.22
N ARG A 264 5.66 14.33 -12.27
CA ARG A 264 4.65 13.31 -12.63
C ARG A 264 3.73 12.96 -11.46
N GLY A 265 4.20 13.16 -10.23
CA GLY A 265 3.61 12.54 -9.04
C GLY A 265 3.94 11.05 -8.96
N GLY A 266 4.01 10.50 -7.75
CA GLY A 266 4.20 9.07 -7.54
C GLY A 266 2.92 8.27 -7.82
N MET A 267 3.09 7.06 -8.31
CA MET A 267 2.10 6.00 -8.34
C MET A 267 2.15 5.21 -7.04
N TRP A 268 0.97 4.88 -6.52
CA TRP A 268 0.84 4.02 -5.34
C TRP A 268 0.22 2.69 -5.75
N TYR A 269 0.90 1.61 -5.40
CA TYR A 269 0.43 0.25 -5.62
C TYR A 269 0.36 -0.50 -4.30
N TYR A 270 -0.66 -1.34 -4.15
CA TYR A 270 -0.68 -2.37 -3.12
C TYR A 270 0.20 -3.53 -3.58
N THR A 271 1.32 -3.74 -2.90
CA THR A 271 2.32 -4.73 -3.29
C THR A 271 2.75 -5.64 -2.16
N TRP A 272 3.18 -6.84 -2.54
CA TRP A 272 4.06 -7.69 -1.75
C TRP A 272 5.31 -8.01 -2.55
N THR A 273 6.47 -7.74 -1.97
CA THR A 273 7.77 -7.95 -2.61
C THR A 273 8.58 -8.96 -1.83
N SER A 274 8.90 -10.08 -2.49
CA SER A 274 9.72 -11.13 -1.90
C SER A 274 11.16 -10.66 -1.68
N PRO A 275 11.87 -11.19 -0.65
CA PRO A 275 13.27 -10.93 -0.42
C PRO A 275 14.10 -11.15 -1.69
N ALA A 276 15.09 -10.27 -1.90
CA ALA A 276 15.94 -10.34 -3.06
C ALA A 276 16.80 -11.62 -3.01
N VAL A 277 16.88 -12.32 -4.15
CA VAL A 277 17.75 -13.48 -4.30
C VAL A 277 18.96 -13.08 -5.13
N GLN A 278 20.16 -13.28 -4.58
CA GLN A 278 21.40 -13.01 -5.30
C GLN A 278 21.91 -14.28 -6.01
N ASP A 279 22.17 -14.17 -7.30
CA ASP A 279 22.92 -15.16 -8.06
C ASP A 279 24.41 -15.03 -7.75
N ALA A 280 24.98 -16.05 -7.09
CA ALA A 280 26.38 -16.04 -6.66
C ALA A 280 27.40 -16.02 -7.81
N SER A 281 27.02 -16.42 -9.02
CA SER A 281 27.92 -16.49 -10.18
C SER A 281 28.03 -15.16 -10.93
N THR A 282 26.95 -14.38 -10.93
CA THR A 282 26.85 -13.10 -11.66
C THR A 282 26.78 -11.89 -10.74
N GLY A 283 26.50 -12.09 -9.44
CA GLY A 283 26.23 -11.02 -8.48
C GLY A 283 24.88 -10.33 -8.67
N ARG A 284 24.06 -10.79 -9.64
CA ARG A 284 22.75 -10.22 -9.96
C ARG A 284 21.74 -10.53 -8.88
N TYR A 285 20.81 -9.60 -8.69
CA TYR A 285 19.68 -9.76 -7.80
C TYR A 285 18.40 -9.95 -8.59
N THR A 286 17.54 -10.81 -8.07
CA THR A 286 16.19 -11.01 -8.57
C THR A 286 15.19 -10.71 -7.46
N LEU A 287 14.18 -9.91 -7.76
CA LEU A 287 13.08 -9.57 -6.87
C LEU A 287 11.75 -9.82 -7.56
N ASP A 288 10.85 -10.52 -6.86
CA ASP A 288 9.49 -10.75 -7.32
C ASP A 288 8.53 -9.84 -6.55
N ILE A 289 7.86 -8.95 -7.27
CA ILE A 289 6.83 -8.07 -6.75
C ILE A 289 5.45 -8.49 -7.27
N THR A 290 4.49 -8.62 -6.39
CA THR A 290 3.10 -8.91 -6.73
C THR A 290 2.23 -7.69 -6.47
N PHE A 291 1.45 -7.31 -7.48
CA PHE A 291 0.53 -6.18 -7.44
C PHE A 291 -0.88 -6.67 -7.11
N TYR A 292 -1.59 -5.92 -6.26
CA TYR A 292 -2.94 -6.21 -5.81
C TYR A 292 -3.90 -5.08 -6.15
N SER A 293 -5.19 -5.40 -6.25
CA SER A 293 -6.23 -4.40 -6.52
C SER A 293 -6.77 -3.73 -5.26
N ASP A 294 -6.56 -4.35 -4.10
CA ASP A 294 -7.16 -4.01 -2.83
C ASP A 294 -6.09 -3.75 -1.75
N PRO A 295 -6.41 -2.92 -0.74
CA PRO A 295 -5.47 -2.60 0.33
C PRO A 295 -5.08 -3.82 1.16
N LEU A 296 -5.98 -4.78 1.37
CA LEU A 296 -5.68 -5.98 2.14
C LEU A 296 -4.76 -6.97 1.40
N ARG A 297 -4.48 -6.71 0.10
CA ARG A 297 -3.63 -7.52 -0.77
C ARG A 297 -4.14 -8.95 -0.91
N THR A 298 -5.44 -9.06 -1.19
CA THR A 298 -6.17 -10.33 -1.32
C THR A 298 -6.51 -10.66 -2.77
N ILE A 299 -6.67 -9.66 -3.63
CA ILE A 299 -7.03 -9.80 -5.04
C ILE A 299 -5.79 -9.51 -5.91
N LYS A 300 -5.10 -10.59 -6.30
CA LYS A 300 -3.89 -10.52 -7.12
C LYS A 300 -4.22 -9.99 -8.53
N LYS A 301 -3.50 -8.95 -8.97
CA LYS A 301 -3.56 -8.44 -10.35
C LYS A 301 -2.51 -9.09 -11.25
N LYS A 302 -1.24 -9.03 -10.86
CA LYS A 302 -0.11 -9.61 -11.61
C LYS A 302 1.13 -9.70 -10.73
N SER A 303 2.11 -10.49 -11.16
CA SER A 303 3.44 -10.53 -10.56
C SER A 303 4.50 -10.14 -11.58
N MET A 304 5.56 -9.50 -11.14
CA MET A 304 6.68 -9.11 -11.97
C MET A 304 7.99 -9.49 -11.31
N ARG A 305 8.94 -9.94 -12.12
CA ARG A 305 10.32 -10.23 -11.74
C ARG A 305 11.24 -9.15 -12.26
N TYR A 306 11.89 -8.46 -11.34
CA TYR A 306 12.95 -7.51 -11.63
C TYR A 306 14.30 -8.18 -11.48
N THR A 307 15.18 -7.99 -12.47
CA THR A 307 16.58 -8.38 -12.39
C THR A 307 17.44 -7.13 -12.41
N LEU A 308 18.30 -6.97 -11.41
CA LEU A 308 19.23 -5.87 -11.30
C LEU A 308 20.64 -6.38 -11.05
N GLU A 309 21.65 -5.60 -11.41
CA GLU A 309 23.06 -5.91 -11.12
C GLU A 309 23.76 -4.75 -10.41
N PRO A 310 24.69 -5.00 -9.48
CA PRO A 310 25.43 -3.94 -8.82
C PRO A 310 26.19 -3.06 -9.83
N ASN A 311 26.12 -1.75 -9.66
CA ASN A 311 26.84 -0.77 -10.48
C ASN A 311 27.25 0.47 -9.68
N GLY A 312 28.31 0.34 -8.89
CA GLY A 312 28.75 1.39 -7.96
C GLY A 312 27.79 1.53 -6.79
N ASP A 313 27.34 2.76 -6.53
CA ASP A 313 26.39 3.08 -5.46
C ASP A 313 24.92 2.80 -5.84
N HIS A 314 24.68 2.36 -7.08
CA HIS A 314 23.35 2.04 -7.60
C HIS A 314 23.30 0.63 -8.16
N TYR A 315 22.11 0.24 -8.59
CA TYR A 315 21.85 -1.00 -9.29
C TYR A 315 21.45 -0.73 -10.74
N LYS A 316 22.03 -1.46 -11.68
CA LYS A 316 21.66 -1.38 -13.09
C LYS A 316 20.51 -2.33 -13.36
N PHE A 317 19.42 -1.82 -13.92
CA PHE A 317 18.28 -2.62 -14.37
C PHE A 317 18.69 -3.49 -15.56
N ILE A 318 18.38 -4.78 -15.47
CA ILE A 318 18.60 -5.77 -16.54
C ILE A 318 17.27 -6.11 -17.22
N SER A 319 16.21 -6.32 -16.44
CA SER A 319 14.88 -6.63 -16.98
C SER A 319 13.79 -6.41 -15.94
N ALA A 320 12.56 -6.22 -16.39
CA ALA A 320 11.34 -6.32 -15.60
C ALA A 320 10.32 -7.13 -16.40
N VAL A 321 10.05 -8.38 -15.99
CA VAL A 321 9.20 -9.30 -16.78
C VAL A 321 8.02 -9.77 -15.95
N GLU A 322 6.85 -9.91 -16.58
CA GLU A 322 5.67 -10.49 -15.92
C GLU A 322 5.88 -12.01 -15.69
N ILE A 323 5.45 -12.52 -14.53
CA ILE A 323 5.57 -13.92 -14.10
C ILE A 323 4.27 -14.47 -13.53
#